data_AF-A0A0P8A7F9-F1
#
_entry.id   AF-A0A0P8A7F9-F1
#
_cell.length_a   1.000
_cell.length_b   1.000
_cell.length_c   1.000
_cell.angle_alpha   90.00
_cell.angle_beta   90.00
_cell.angle_gamma   90.00
#
_symmetry.space_group_name_H-M   'P 1'
#
loop_
_entity.id
_entity.type
_entity.pdbx_description
1 polymer ?
#
loop_
_entity_poly.entity_id
_entity_poly.type
_entity_poly.pdbx_seq_one_letter_code
_entity_poly.pdbx_strand_id
1 'polypeptide(L)'
;MIRKAVHVTSIIIVLTYHFFGKEAVLLLLTVYLIVILELEYFRIEWGKKIPVFHSLFRVKEADRLGGHVFFTIGSIIAISVFSKEIASAAILMTTFGDASAAIFGKVF
;
A
#
# COMPACT_ATOMS: atom_id res chain seq x y z
N MET A 1 6.22 -4.09 12.09
CA MET A 1 5.58 -2.76 12.01
C MET A 1 4.93 -2.53 10.64
N ILE A 2 5.61 -2.82 9.52
CA ILE A 2 5.05 -2.67 8.14
C ILE A 2 3.72 -3.41 7.93
N ARG A 3 3.59 -4.68 8.41
CA ARG A 3 2.33 -5.44 8.27
C ARG A 3 1.10 -4.78 8.93
N LYS A 4 1.29 -4.12 10.09
CA LYS A 4 0.20 -3.39 10.77
C LYS A 4 -0.17 -2.10 10.02
N ALA A 5 0.81 -1.44 9.40
CA ALA A 5 0.56 -0.22 8.61
C ALA A 5 -0.26 -0.53 7.35
N VAL A 6 0.08 -1.59 6.60
CA VAL A 6 -0.70 -2.01 5.43
C VAL A 6 -2.15 -2.34 5.79
N HIS A 7 -2.36 -2.97 6.96
CA HIS A 7 -3.71 -3.26 7.47
C HIS A 7 -4.56 -2.03 7.77
N VAL A 8 -3.95 -0.98 8.33
CA VAL A 8 -4.68 0.25 8.65
C VAL A 8 -4.97 1.04 7.37
N THR A 9 -4.03 1.07 6.42
CA THR A 9 -4.18 1.79 5.16
C THR A 9 -5.34 1.28 4.31
N SER A 10 -5.49 -0.04 4.15
CA SER A 10 -6.59 -0.61 3.36
C SER A 10 -7.97 -0.33 3.96
N ILE A 11 -8.10 -0.38 5.29
CA ILE A 11 -9.33 -0.02 5.99
C ILE A 11 -9.65 1.46 5.79
N ILE A 12 -8.66 2.35 5.89
CA ILE A 12 -8.85 3.78 5.65
C ILE A 12 -9.36 4.01 4.22
N ILE A 13 -8.77 3.38 3.21
CA ILE A 13 -9.19 3.53 1.81
C ILE A 13 -10.66 3.13 1.64
N VAL A 14 -11.07 1.99 2.20
CA VAL A 14 -12.46 1.49 2.10
C VAL A 14 -13.44 2.39 2.84
N LEU A 15 -13.08 2.87 4.03
CA LEU A 15 -13.91 3.82 4.79
C LEU A 15 -14.05 5.15 4.04
N THR A 16 -12.96 5.69 3.52
CA THR A 16 -13.01 6.93 2.71
C THR A 16 -13.86 6.71 1.47
N TYR A 17 -13.77 5.54 0.82
CA TYR A 17 -14.61 5.23 -0.35
C TYR A 17 -16.08 5.10 0.03
N HIS A 18 -16.36 4.58 1.22
CA HIS A 18 -17.72 4.45 1.71
C HIS A 18 -18.37 5.81 1.97
N PHE A 19 -17.67 6.71 2.67
CA PHE A 19 -18.23 7.97 3.17
C PHE A 19 -18.07 9.17 2.22
N PHE A 20 -16.99 9.23 1.44
CA PHE A 20 -16.65 10.40 0.62
C PHE A 20 -16.74 10.14 -0.89
N GLY A 21 -17.00 8.89 -1.30
CA GLY A 21 -17.21 8.52 -2.70
C GLY A 21 -15.93 8.32 -3.50
N LYS A 22 -16.12 7.96 -4.78
CA LYS A 22 -15.04 7.53 -5.69
C LYS A 22 -14.00 8.63 -5.93
N GLU A 23 -14.46 9.83 -6.25
CA GLU A 23 -13.59 10.94 -6.65
C GLU A 23 -12.64 11.36 -5.52
N ALA A 24 -13.15 11.47 -4.29
CA ALA A 24 -12.35 11.83 -3.12
C ALA A 24 -11.22 10.81 -2.86
N VAL A 25 -11.52 9.51 -2.99
CA VAL A 25 -10.51 8.46 -2.79
C VAL A 25 -9.49 8.45 -3.90
N LEU A 26 -9.91 8.57 -5.16
CA LEU A 26 -8.98 8.62 -6.28
C LEU A 26 -8.06 9.83 -6.19
N LEU A 27 -8.58 11.00 -5.81
CA LEU A 27 -7.76 12.19 -5.54
C LEU A 27 -6.73 11.92 -4.42
N LEU A 28 -7.20 11.41 -3.27
CA LEU A 28 -6.34 11.09 -2.13
C LEU A 28 -5.22 10.11 -2.53
N LEU A 29 -5.57 9.02 -3.20
CA LEU A 29 -4.61 7.98 -3.62
C LEU A 29 -3.65 8.49 -4.69
N THR A 30 -4.09 9.36 -5.58
CA THR A 30 -3.23 9.93 -6.62
C THR A 30 -2.22 10.90 -6.02
N VAL A 31 -2.65 11.79 -5.13
CA VAL A 31 -1.74 12.69 -4.39
C VAL A 31 -0.75 11.88 -3.56
N TYR A 32 -1.24 10.86 -2.85
CA TYR A 32 -0.38 9.94 -2.11
C TYR A 32 0.64 9.24 -3.02
N LEU A 33 0.22 8.74 -4.19
CA LEU A 33 1.10 8.08 -5.16
C LEU A 33 2.24 9.00 -5.64
N ILE A 34 1.93 10.26 -5.96
CA ILE A 34 2.94 11.23 -6.38
C ILE A 34 3.98 11.44 -5.28
N VAL A 35 3.52 11.68 -4.04
CA VAL A 35 4.41 11.91 -2.89
C VAL A 35 5.30 10.69 -2.64
N ILE A 36 4.76 9.47 -2.63
CA ILE A 36 5.58 8.27 -2.38
C ILE A 36 6.57 8.00 -3.52
N LEU A 37 6.22 8.30 -4.78
CA LEU A 37 7.14 8.13 -5.91
C LEU A 37 8.32 9.09 -5.82
N GLU A 38 8.09 10.35 -5.44
CA GLU A 38 9.17 11.31 -5.18
C GLU A 38 10.07 10.82 -4.04
N LEU A 39 9.50 10.38 -2.93
CA LEU A 39 10.25 9.84 -1.79
C LEU A 39 11.07 8.59 -2.16
N GLU A 40 10.48 7.66 -2.91
CA GLU A 40 11.17 6.46 -3.39
C GLU A 40 12.29 6.80 -4.39
N TYR A 41 12.07 7.79 -5.27
CA TYR A 41 13.10 8.28 -6.17
C TYR A 41 14.30 8.84 -5.39
N PHE A 42 14.08 9.73 -4.42
CA PHE A 42 15.15 10.25 -3.57
C PHE A 42 15.84 9.15 -2.74
N ARG A 43 15.08 8.14 -2.30
CA ARG A 43 15.62 7.01 -1.53
C ARG A 43 16.57 6.15 -2.37
N ILE A 44 16.17 5.81 -3.60
CA ILE A 44 16.92 4.93 -4.50
C ILE A 44 18.09 5.69 -5.13
N GLU A 45 17.84 6.85 -5.73
CA GLU A 45 18.84 7.58 -6.52
C GLU A 45 19.92 8.22 -5.63
N TRP A 46 19.52 8.82 -4.51
CA TRP A 46 20.48 9.55 -3.67
C TRP A 46 21.19 8.66 -2.66
N GLY A 47 20.85 7.37 -2.59
CA GLY A 47 21.43 6.39 -1.67
C GLY A 47 21.40 6.83 -0.20
N LYS A 48 20.58 7.82 0.15
CA LYS A 48 20.47 8.33 1.52
C LYS A 48 19.85 7.21 2.34
N LYS A 49 20.71 6.46 3.01
CA LYS A 49 20.36 5.56 4.11
C LYS A 49 19.72 6.42 5.19
N ILE A 50 18.43 6.72 5.07
CA ILE A 50 17.67 7.36 6.14
C ILE A 50 17.78 6.40 7.33
N PRO A 51 18.42 6.79 8.44
CA PRO A 51 18.79 5.87 9.51
C PRO A 51 17.58 5.16 10.15
N VAL A 52 16.38 5.73 10.00
CA VAL A 52 15.10 5.17 10.47
C VAL A 52 14.65 3.93 9.65
N PHE A 53 15.08 3.80 8.39
CA PHE A 53 14.65 2.74 7.48
C PHE A 53 15.69 1.61 7.30
N HIS A 54 16.93 1.82 7.73
CA HIS A 54 18.02 0.84 7.55
C HIS A 54 17.74 -0.53 8.21
N SER A 55 17.05 -0.56 9.36
CA SER A 55 16.74 -1.82 10.06
C SER A 55 15.56 -2.59 9.44
N LEU A 56 14.80 -1.98 8.53
CA LEU A 56 13.56 -2.53 7.99
C LEU A 56 13.72 -3.16 6.60
N PHE A 57 14.74 -2.77 5.83
CA PHE A 57 14.95 -3.25 4.47
C PHE A 57 16.04 -4.32 4.40
N ARG A 58 15.66 -5.49 3.91
CA ARG A 58 16.58 -6.58 3.58
C ARG A 58 17.44 -6.08 2.40
N VAL A 59 18.77 -6.26 2.45
CA VAL A 59 19.75 -5.71 1.48
C VAL A 59 19.38 -5.93 0.00
N LYS A 60 18.59 -6.96 -0.33
CA LYS A 60 18.10 -7.26 -1.69
C LYS A 60 16.91 -6.39 -2.18
N GLU A 61 16.28 -5.59 -1.32
CA GLU A 61 15.14 -4.72 -1.67
C GLU A 61 15.52 -3.23 -1.72
N ALA A 62 16.80 -2.89 -1.48
CA ALA A 62 17.26 -1.51 -1.34
C ALA A 62 17.07 -0.67 -2.62
N ASP A 63 17.16 -1.27 -3.81
CA ASP A 63 17.12 -0.53 -5.08
C ASP A 63 15.80 -0.73 -5.86
N ARG A 64 14.75 -1.21 -5.19
CA ARG A 64 13.44 -1.47 -5.83
C ARG A 64 12.36 -0.64 -5.17
N LEU A 65 11.32 -0.29 -5.92
CA LEU A 65 10.13 0.36 -5.39
C LEU A 65 9.49 -0.53 -4.30
N GLY A 66 9.14 0.09 -3.18
CA GLY A 66 8.47 -0.60 -2.09
C GLY A 66 7.07 -1.10 -2.49
N GLY A 67 6.62 -2.19 -1.85
CA GLY A 67 5.31 -2.79 -2.11
C GLY A 67 4.11 -1.83 -1.95
N HIS A 68 4.27 -0.75 -1.18
CA HIS A 68 3.27 0.29 -1.01
C HIS A 68 2.95 1.04 -2.32
N VAL A 69 3.94 1.24 -3.21
CA VAL A 69 3.71 1.85 -4.54
C VAL A 69 2.77 0.97 -5.38
N PHE A 70 3.07 -0.32 -5.45
CA PHE A 70 2.24 -1.28 -6.20
C PHE A 70 0.85 -1.44 -5.60
N PHE A 71 0.74 -1.44 -4.28
CA PHE A 71 -0.54 -1.48 -3.57
C PHE A 71 -1.41 -0.25 -3.90
N THR A 72 -0.83 0.95 -3.91
CA THR A 72 -1.54 2.18 -4.26
C THR A 72 -2.00 2.17 -5.72
N ILE A 73 -1.12 1.78 -6.65
CA ILE A 73 -1.48 1.65 -8.08
C ILE A 73 -2.62 0.65 -8.25
N GLY A 74 -2.50 -0.54 -7.63
CA GLY A 74 -3.54 -1.56 -7.67
C GLY A 74 -4.87 -1.07 -7.10
N SER A 75 -4.85 -0.30 -6.01
CA SER A 75 -6.04 0.29 -5.40
C SER A 75 -6.71 1.32 -6.32
N ILE A 76 -5.93 2.19 -6.97
CA ILE A 76 -6.43 3.16 -7.95
C ILE A 76 -7.11 2.44 -9.12
N ILE A 77 -6.46 1.41 -9.68
CA ILE A 77 -7.01 0.61 -10.77
C ILE A 77 -8.32 -0.06 -10.32
N ALA A 78 -8.31 -0.71 -9.14
CA ALA A 78 -9.47 -1.42 -8.64
C ALA A 78 -10.70 -0.50 -8.48
N ILE A 79 -10.51 0.67 -7.87
CA ILE A 79 -11.57 1.69 -7.68
C ILE A 79 -12.02 2.30 -9.01
N SER A 80 -11.10 2.44 -9.97
CA SER A 80 -11.40 3.02 -11.27
C SER A 80 -12.26 2.10 -12.14
N VAL A 81 -11.93 0.80 -12.15
CA VAL A 81 -12.48 -0.20 -13.08
C VAL A 81 -13.70 -0.93 -12.54
N PHE A 82 -13.74 -1.22 -11.24
CA PHE A 82 -14.77 -2.08 -10.67
C PHE A 82 -15.85 -1.32 -9.89
N SER A 83 -16.93 -2.02 -9.53
CA SER A 83 -17.95 -1.50 -8.62
C SER A 83 -17.36 -1.28 -7.23
N LYS A 84 -18.02 -0.44 -6.42
CA LYS A 84 -17.58 -0.09 -5.06
C LYS A 84 -17.36 -1.35 -4.20
N GLU A 85 -18.24 -2.33 -4.32
CA GLU A 85 -18.23 -3.59 -3.58
C GLU A 85 -17.03 -4.46 -4.00
N ILE A 86 -16.83 -4.63 -5.30
CA ILE A 86 -15.73 -5.44 -5.86
C ILE A 86 -14.37 -4.79 -5.53
N ALA A 87 -14.25 -3.48 -5.72
CA ALA A 87 -13.04 -2.73 -5.41
C ALA A 87 -12.71 -2.81 -3.91
N SER A 88 -13.70 -2.64 -3.04
CA SER A 88 -13.52 -2.74 -1.58
C SER A 88 -13.09 -4.15 -1.18
N ALA A 89 -13.73 -5.19 -1.73
CA ALA A 89 -13.37 -6.57 -1.47
C ALA A 89 -11.93 -6.88 -1.92
N ALA A 90 -11.52 -6.41 -3.11
CA ALA A 90 -10.17 -6.62 -3.62
C ALA A 90 -9.10 -5.97 -2.72
N ILE A 91 -9.32 -4.71 -2.30
CA ILE A 91 -8.38 -3.97 -1.44
C ILE A 91 -8.28 -4.61 -0.04
N LEU A 92 -9.42 -5.04 0.52
CA LEU A 92 -9.44 -5.77 1.80
C LEU A 92 -8.76 -7.14 1.67
N MET A 93 -8.97 -7.86 0.57
CA MET A 93 -8.41 -9.19 0.37
C MET A 93 -6.88 -9.18 0.33
N THR A 94 -6.26 -8.13 -0.21
CA THR A 94 -4.79 -7.99 -0.13
C THR A 94 -4.30 -7.96 1.32
N THR A 95 -5.09 -7.38 2.22
CA THR A 95 -4.78 -7.25 3.65
C THR A 95 -5.06 -8.54 4.40
N PHE A 96 -6.24 -9.11 4.20
CA PHE A 96 -6.62 -10.38 4.82
C PHE A 96 -5.74 -11.53 4.35
N GLY A 97 -5.35 -11.56 3.06
CA GLY A 97 -4.42 -12.55 2.52
C GLY A 97 -3.07 -12.54 3.23
N ASP A 98 -2.49 -11.36 3.47
CA ASP A 98 -1.25 -11.20 4.23
C ASP A 98 -1.39 -11.65 5.69
N ALA A 99 -2.53 -11.36 6.32
CA ALA A 99 -2.84 -11.80 7.67
C ALA A 99 -2.95 -13.33 7.77
N SER A 100 -3.72 -13.93 6.86
CA SER A 100 -3.92 -15.37 6.76
C SER A 100 -2.60 -16.08 6.49
N ALA A 101 -1.78 -15.61 5.53
CA ALA A 101 -0.47 -16.19 5.24
C ALA A 101 0.45 -16.16 6.47
N ALA A 102 0.42 -15.09 7.26
CA ALA A 102 1.23 -14.98 8.48
C ALA A 102 0.78 -15.91 9.62
N ILE A 103 -0.52 -16.20 9.72
CA ILE A 103 -1.09 -17.12 10.70
C ILE A 103 -0.80 -18.57 10.27
N PHE A 104 -1.23 -18.94 9.07
CA PHE A 104 -1.12 -20.31 8.59
C PHE A 104 0.33 -20.71 8.28
N GLY A 105 1.16 -19.81 7.75
CA GLY A 105 2.59 -20.07 7.52
C GLY A 105 3.45 -20.15 8.79
N LYS A 106 2.86 -19.96 9.98
CA LYS A 106 3.51 -20.27 11.28
C LYS A 106 3.04 -21.59 11.88
N VAL A 107 1.89 -22.08 11.44
CA VAL A 107 1.22 -23.27 12.00
C VAL A 107 1.59 -24.54 11.22
N PHE A 108 2.04 -24.39 9.97
CA PHE A 108 2.53 -25.45 9.09
C PHE A 108 3.92 -25.08 8.56
#